data_AF-A0A5J4Z4Y7-F1
#
_entry.id   AF-A0A5J4Z4Y7-F1
#
_cell.length_a   1.000
_cell.length_b   1.000
_cell.length_c   1.000
_cell.angle_alpha   90.00
_cell.angle_beta   90.00
_cell.angle_gamma   90.00
#
_symmetry.space_group_name_H-M   'P 1'
#
loop_
_entity.id
_entity.type
_entity.pdbx_description
1 polymer ?
#
loop_
_entity_poly.entity_id
_entity_poly.type
_entity_poly.pdbx_seq_one_letter_code
_entity_poly.pdbx_strand_id
1 'polypeptide(L)'
;MRVLVATLFGLSLVLNVVLLGVFVKPSRVADLTSAEWPQSLLRAKWKEFEHPGSDLQEQVGLDLEEQPVLPVSVPPAVEEQLARGVSVQEVITLLHGPHGTPRRRPAIRRTYDSKAFVDLLHAHAHKWPHGALGDGETNVSQILDIVEPYVIAEPAEPLTTQSNPEKIPLECNSQRYQLVLTGEARSSPAFIVDFVPVGYNLDMLEIRLLETYEYVDVFVVYEGALTHRGVKKPFYLRDSIATNPERWARFADKMLYLFGSEADLKGMDAGRWEFEKAPRYLSIAKLKVSEHPLARKIVTAGNTSANMAFAIQNDEDEIVLGHALKHLKHCELRSYETVAILPIQFKLNFEWHERSRMQDGVDTILRRVVRKWTETGVTPSEAFASEYVDVTWDAGPLVQPLHDVMFRWNTLPRTDRSNVSHLFMGPGCGIHMSSVNEPVMQLMKAVTVIDAQRTSMYPWIFELARTGNLTVEHLVWSADIWHTSRGGKHISQVAAQVRELIAMSVPWAVRYNAPRYPFLLPHAVTGTKSARCILGADVPNSQRYVWHSGGPVDSASFPAELWADTSLAHAPVGSRRALDQYMTARKTRAPFRCAGELSVSR
;
A
#
# COMPACT_ATOMS: atom_id res chain seq x y z
N MET A 1 65.74 -1.06 45.54
CA MET A 1 66.26 0.33 45.47
C MET A 1 65.09 1.28 45.24
N ARG A 2 64.96 2.34 46.06
CA ARG A 2 64.28 3.66 45.88
C ARG A 2 63.09 3.76 44.87
N VAL A 3 61.83 4.03 45.29
CA VAL A 3 61.18 5.36 45.63
C VAL A 3 60.59 6.08 44.38
N LEU A 4 59.40 6.70 44.30
CA LEU A 4 58.31 7.19 45.21
C LEU A 4 56.92 7.06 44.45
N VAL A 5 55.79 6.56 45.00
CA VAL A 5 54.64 7.23 45.70
C VAL A 5 53.43 7.72 44.84
N ALA A 6 52.22 7.26 45.24
CA ALA A 6 50.83 7.82 45.24
C ALA A 6 50.34 8.82 44.15
N THR A 7 49.06 8.97 43.78
CA THR A 7 47.71 8.81 44.40
C THR A 7 46.64 8.48 43.30
N LEU A 8 45.34 8.16 43.51
CA LEU A 8 44.44 8.16 44.69
C LEU A 8 43.34 7.04 44.60
N PHE A 9 42.20 7.21 45.27
CA PHE A 9 41.07 6.28 45.51
C PHE A 9 39.96 6.29 44.44
N GLY A 10 39.13 5.22 44.38
CA GLY A 10 37.90 5.22 43.56
C GLY A 10 36.95 4.00 43.56
N LEU A 11 36.67 3.38 44.72
CA LEU A 11 35.67 2.31 44.94
C LEU A 11 35.87 0.92 44.28
N SER A 12 35.27 -0.08 44.92
CA SER A 12 35.55 -1.52 44.76
C SER A 12 34.26 -2.34 44.73
N LEU A 13 34.29 -3.53 44.10
CA LEU A 13 33.32 -4.65 44.19
C LEU A 13 31.85 -4.33 43.78
N VAL A 14 31.07 -5.24 43.20
CA VAL A 14 31.03 -6.70 43.36
C VAL A 14 30.90 -7.41 42.00
N LEU A 15 31.65 -8.51 41.81
CA LEU A 15 31.40 -9.48 40.74
C LEU A 15 31.65 -10.91 41.25
N ASN A 16 30.80 -11.86 40.82
CA ASN A 16 30.91 -13.32 40.97
C ASN A 16 30.77 -13.96 42.38
N VAL A 17 29.62 -14.61 42.60
CA VAL A 17 29.33 -15.84 43.41
C VAL A 17 27.83 -16.12 43.10
N VAL A 18 27.32 -17.31 42.74
CA VAL A 18 27.93 -18.64 42.52
C VAL A 18 27.07 -19.49 41.56
N LEU A 19 27.70 -20.45 40.88
CA LEU A 19 27.04 -21.60 40.24
C LEU A 19 26.69 -22.65 41.31
N LEU A 20 25.42 -22.82 41.67
CA LEU A 20 24.95 -24.02 42.40
C LEU A 20 23.46 -24.25 42.14
N GLY A 21 23.12 -25.41 41.58
CA GLY A 21 21.74 -25.79 41.32
C GLY A 21 21.01 -26.24 42.58
N VAL A 22 19.85 -25.64 42.85
CA VAL A 22 18.88 -26.14 43.85
C VAL A 22 17.51 -26.15 43.20
N PHE A 23 16.85 -27.32 43.21
CA PHE A 23 15.46 -27.45 42.76
C PHE A 23 14.54 -26.68 43.71
N VAL A 24 13.84 -25.66 43.20
CA VAL A 24 12.74 -24.98 43.89
C VAL A 24 11.47 -25.10 43.05
N LYS A 25 10.35 -25.40 43.70
CA LYS A 25 9.05 -25.63 43.03
C LYS A 25 8.55 -24.37 42.30
N PRO A 26 7.88 -24.52 41.14
CA PRO A 26 7.28 -23.38 40.45
C PRO A 26 5.97 -22.96 41.13
N SER A 27 6.05 -21.92 41.96
CA SER A 27 4.88 -21.13 42.36
C SER A 27 5.26 -19.65 42.42
N ARG A 28 4.50 -18.82 41.70
CA ARG A 28 4.70 -17.37 41.48
C ARG A 28 5.85 -16.99 40.54
N VAL A 29 5.59 -17.16 39.24
CA VAL A 29 6.08 -16.24 38.20
C VAL A 29 4.86 -15.66 37.48
N ALA A 30 4.24 -14.70 38.14
CA ALA A 30 3.36 -13.68 37.59
C ALA A 30 3.84 -12.35 38.22
N ASP A 31 3.62 -11.22 37.55
CA ASP A 31 4.08 -9.87 37.92
C ASP A 31 5.48 -9.42 37.40
N LEU A 32 5.75 -9.61 36.10
CA LEU A 32 6.78 -8.83 35.36
C LEU A 32 6.35 -8.49 33.91
N THR A 33 5.08 -8.12 33.69
CA THR A 33 4.61 -7.56 32.39
C THR A 33 3.54 -6.47 32.58
N SER A 34 3.93 -5.32 33.12
CA SER A 34 3.06 -4.13 33.23
C SER A 34 3.83 -2.83 33.02
N ALA A 35 4.41 -2.67 31.82
CA ALA A 35 4.75 -1.36 31.30
C ALA A 35 3.46 -0.67 30.83
N GLU A 36 2.64 -0.22 31.78
CA GLU A 36 1.41 0.51 31.49
C GLU A 36 1.73 1.86 30.84
N TRP A 37 1.22 2.08 29.64
CA TRP A 37 1.15 3.43 29.07
C TRP A 37 0.17 4.28 29.90
N PRO A 38 0.49 5.54 30.23
CA PRO A 38 -0.36 6.32 31.13
C PRO A 38 -1.73 6.65 30.51
N GLN A 39 -2.79 5.96 30.95
CA GLN A 39 -4.17 6.30 30.57
C GLN A 39 -4.60 7.70 31.06
N SER A 40 -3.80 8.34 31.94
CA SER A 40 -4.04 9.68 32.46
C SER A 40 -3.96 10.80 31.41
N LEU A 41 -3.35 10.58 30.24
CA LEU A 41 -3.21 11.63 29.22
C LEU A 41 -4.50 11.92 28.43
N LEU A 42 -5.48 11.00 28.41
CA LEU A 42 -6.67 11.09 27.54
C LEU A 42 -7.91 11.74 28.20
N ARG A 43 -7.88 12.09 29.49
CA ARG A 43 -9.06 12.62 30.22
C ARG A 43 -8.88 14.03 30.79
N ALA A 44 -7.76 14.70 30.53
CA ALA A 44 -7.40 15.94 31.21
C ALA A 44 -6.96 17.08 30.26
N LYS A 45 -7.77 17.40 29.24
CA LYS A 45 -7.74 18.72 28.56
C LYS A 45 -8.91 18.95 27.59
N TRP A 46 -10.10 19.27 28.12
CA TRP A 46 -11.12 20.00 27.35
C TRP A 46 -12.15 20.66 28.30
N LYS A 47 -11.94 21.95 28.59
CA LYS A 47 -12.96 22.81 29.24
C LYS A 47 -12.77 24.31 29.03
N GLU A 48 -12.02 24.69 27.99
CA GLU A 48 -11.85 26.07 27.54
C GLU A 48 -11.95 26.05 26.01
N PHE A 49 -13.12 26.42 25.47
CA PHE A 49 -13.37 27.04 24.16
C PHE A 49 -14.89 27.12 23.91
N GLU A 50 -15.55 28.10 24.54
CA GLU A 50 -16.89 28.55 24.16
C GLU A 50 -16.92 30.08 24.09
N HIS A 51 -16.99 30.61 22.86
CA HIS A 51 -17.36 32.01 22.58
C HIS A 51 -18.31 32.02 21.36
N PRO A 52 -19.53 32.56 21.49
CA PRO A 52 -20.47 32.68 20.39
C PRO A 52 -20.43 34.06 19.73
N GLY A 53 -20.65 34.11 18.41
CA GLY A 53 -20.79 35.34 17.62
C GLY A 53 -20.20 35.14 16.21
N SER A 54 -20.79 35.67 15.14
CA SER A 54 -22.03 36.44 14.99
C SER A 54 -22.53 36.37 13.54
N ASP A 55 -23.73 36.91 13.29
CA ASP A 55 -24.40 36.93 11.98
C ASP A 55 -23.55 37.42 10.80
N LEU A 56 -23.82 36.88 9.61
CA LEU A 56 -23.56 37.58 8.34
C LEU A 56 -24.63 37.24 7.29
N GLN A 57 -24.89 38.21 6.41
CA GLN A 57 -26.14 38.35 5.67
C GLN A 57 -26.22 37.59 4.35
N GLU A 58 -27.46 37.33 3.97
CA GLU A 58 -27.92 36.91 2.65
C GLU A 58 -27.57 37.95 1.55
N GLN A 59 -26.96 37.51 0.45
CA GLN A 59 -26.93 38.27 -0.80
C GLN A 59 -27.03 37.35 -2.04
N VAL A 60 -27.55 37.92 -3.12
CA VAL A 60 -28.24 37.21 -4.20
C VAL A 60 -27.36 37.04 -5.44
N GLY A 61 -27.43 35.84 -6.04
CA GLY A 61 -27.46 35.63 -7.50
C GLY A 61 -26.23 36.02 -8.31
N LEU A 62 -25.36 35.02 -8.52
CA LEU A 62 -24.47 34.95 -9.70
C LEU A 62 -24.51 33.53 -10.28
N ASP A 63 -24.05 33.40 -11.53
CA ASP A 63 -24.13 32.19 -12.34
C ASP A 63 -23.54 30.94 -11.67
N LEU A 64 -23.98 29.76 -12.14
CA LEU A 64 -23.51 28.46 -11.69
C LEU A 64 -22.09 28.16 -12.19
N GLU A 65 -21.10 28.92 -11.72
CA GLU A 65 -19.74 28.40 -11.61
C GLU A 65 -19.79 27.10 -10.79
N GLU A 66 -19.04 26.09 -11.22
CA GLU A 66 -18.93 24.84 -10.48
C GLU A 66 -18.22 25.09 -9.15
N GLN A 67 -19.02 25.36 -8.10
CA GLN A 67 -18.47 25.52 -6.76
C GLN A 67 -17.59 24.30 -6.43
N PRO A 68 -16.32 24.53 -6.03
CA PRO A 68 -15.39 23.44 -5.78
C PRO A 68 -15.96 22.51 -4.71
N VAL A 69 -15.72 21.21 -4.86
CA VAL A 69 -16.03 20.23 -3.82
C VAL A 69 -15.14 20.55 -2.63
N LEU A 70 -15.67 21.32 -1.67
CA LEU A 70 -14.97 21.62 -0.44
C LEU A 70 -14.74 20.32 0.35
N PRO A 71 -13.59 20.17 1.04
CA PRO A 71 -13.33 19.03 1.90
C PRO A 71 -14.50 18.78 2.84
N VAL A 72 -14.77 17.51 3.15
CA VAL A 72 -15.91 17.14 4.00
C VAL A 72 -15.69 17.72 5.39
N SER A 73 -16.30 18.87 5.66
CA SER A 73 -16.41 19.39 7.03
C SER A 73 -17.25 18.41 7.84
N VAL A 74 -16.59 17.74 8.78
CA VAL A 74 -17.15 16.77 9.73
C VAL A 74 -17.29 17.49 11.07
N PRO A 75 -18.48 17.53 11.70
CA PRO A 75 -18.62 18.10 13.04
C PRO A 75 -17.72 17.35 14.05
N PRO A 76 -17.10 18.03 15.04
CA PRO A 76 -16.20 17.38 16.00
C PRO A 76 -16.81 16.17 16.73
N ALA A 77 -18.12 16.21 17.02
CA ALA A 77 -18.84 15.08 17.63
C ALA A 77 -18.98 13.86 16.70
N VAL A 78 -18.98 14.06 15.38
CA VAL A 78 -18.92 12.97 14.39
C VAL A 78 -17.49 12.47 14.26
N GLU A 79 -16.49 13.35 14.22
CA GLU A 79 -15.07 12.98 14.23
C GLU A 79 -14.70 12.12 15.45
N GLU A 80 -15.23 12.46 16.64
CA GLU A 80 -15.07 11.65 17.85
C GLU A 80 -15.69 10.24 17.71
N GLN A 81 -16.85 10.12 17.05
CA GLN A 81 -17.46 8.81 16.78
C GLN A 81 -16.62 8.00 15.78
N LEU A 82 -16.13 8.63 14.70
CA LEU A 82 -15.21 7.99 13.75
C LEU A 82 -13.92 7.52 14.44
N ALA A 83 -13.38 8.30 15.38
CA ALA A 83 -12.18 7.96 16.14
C ALA A 83 -12.35 6.76 17.09
N ARG A 84 -13.59 6.46 17.51
CA ARG A 84 -13.95 5.25 18.28
C ARG A 84 -14.20 4.02 17.40
N GLY A 85 -14.17 4.18 16.08
CA GLY A 85 -14.38 3.12 15.10
C GLY A 85 -15.85 2.84 14.82
N VAL A 86 -16.22 2.87 13.55
CA VAL A 86 -17.59 2.68 13.06
C VAL A 86 -17.62 1.80 11.81
N SER A 87 -18.75 1.16 11.55
CA SER A 87 -19.02 0.52 10.26
C SER A 87 -19.11 1.55 9.13
N VAL A 88 -18.82 1.14 7.89
CA VAL A 88 -19.02 1.99 6.70
C VAL A 88 -20.46 2.51 6.60
N GLN A 89 -21.45 1.69 6.98
CA GLN A 89 -22.85 2.09 6.95
C GLN A 89 -23.13 3.25 7.93
N GLU A 90 -22.52 3.22 9.12
CA GLU A 90 -22.59 4.33 10.08
C GLU A 90 -21.84 5.57 9.55
N VAL A 91 -20.68 5.43 8.89
CA VAL A 91 -20.02 6.58 8.22
C VAL A 91 -20.95 7.25 7.22
N ILE A 92 -21.61 6.47 6.35
CA ILE A 92 -22.59 6.97 5.37
C ILE A 92 -23.72 7.72 6.09
N THR A 93 -24.33 7.10 7.11
CA THR A 93 -25.42 7.70 7.89
C THR A 93 -25.00 8.98 8.64
N LEU A 94 -23.80 9.02 9.19
CA LEU A 94 -23.26 10.17 9.93
C LEU A 94 -22.92 11.35 9.01
N LEU A 95 -22.45 11.09 7.79
CA LEU A 95 -22.01 12.13 6.85
C LEU A 95 -23.14 12.68 5.95
N HIS A 96 -24.22 11.91 5.76
CA HIS A 96 -25.42 12.30 4.98
C HIS A 96 -26.64 12.63 5.85
N GLY A 97 -26.57 12.37 7.15
CA GLY A 97 -27.69 12.53 8.09
C GLY A 97 -28.80 11.48 7.89
N PRO A 98 -29.88 11.54 8.69
CA PRO A 98 -30.95 10.54 8.67
C PRO A 98 -31.75 10.49 7.36
N HIS A 99 -31.62 11.51 6.51
CA HIS A 99 -32.28 11.57 5.20
C HIS A 99 -31.39 11.10 4.04
N GLY A 100 -30.11 10.78 4.29
CA GLY A 100 -29.27 9.99 3.40
C GLY A 100 -28.95 10.62 2.04
N THR A 101 -29.18 11.92 1.84
CA THR A 101 -28.80 12.61 0.60
C THR A 101 -27.29 12.66 0.48
N PRO A 102 -26.66 11.99 -0.52
CA PRO A 102 -25.22 12.01 -0.64
C PRO A 102 -24.74 13.44 -0.88
N ARG A 103 -23.62 13.83 -0.26
CA ARG A 103 -22.97 15.10 -0.61
C ARG A 103 -22.65 15.11 -2.12
N ARG A 104 -22.69 16.29 -2.74
CA ARG A 104 -22.53 16.46 -4.19
C ARG A 104 -21.28 15.71 -4.65
N ARG A 105 -21.48 14.71 -5.52
CA ARG A 105 -20.40 13.91 -6.10
C ARG A 105 -19.40 14.84 -6.81
N PRO A 106 -18.09 14.53 -6.79
CA PRO A 106 -17.17 15.11 -7.77
C PRO A 106 -17.74 14.94 -9.18
N ALA A 107 -17.69 16.00 -9.99
CA ALA A 107 -18.00 15.91 -11.42
C ALA A 107 -16.98 15.01 -12.15
N ILE A 108 -15.79 14.87 -11.55
CA ILE A 108 -14.67 14.07 -12.04
C ILE A 108 -14.99 12.57 -11.89
N ARG A 109 -14.80 11.83 -12.98
CA ARG A 109 -14.64 10.38 -13.00
C ARG A 109 -13.19 10.06 -13.35
N ARG A 110 -12.61 9.02 -12.74
CA ARG A 110 -11.26 8.58 -13.11
C ARG A 110 -11.30 7.79 -14.41
N THR A 111 -10.84 8.43 -15.49
CA THR A 111 -10.73 7.86 -16.84
C THR A 111 -9.34 7.30 -17.10
N TYR A 112 -9.26 6.22 -17.89
CA TYR A 112 -8.00 5.55 -18.23
C TYR A 112 -7.04 6.43 -19.05
N ASP A 113 -7.60 7.37 -19.81
CA ASP A 113 -6.84 8.31 -20.64
C ASP A 113 -6.11 9.38 -19.83
N SER A 114 -6.26 9.42 -18.50
CA SER A 114 -5.73 10.49 -17.63
C SER A 114 -6.20 11.91 -17.99
N LYS A 115 -7.13 12.11 -18.94
CA LYS A 115 -7.59 13.42 -19.38
C LYS A 115 -8.24 14.19 -18.23
N ALA A 116 -9.08 13.53 -17.45
CA ALA A 116 -9.69 14.10 -16.25
C ALA A 116 -8.65 14.57 -15.22
N PHE A 117 -7.44 14.00 -15.20
CA PHE A 117 -6.34 14.48 -14.36
C PHE A 117 -5.64 15.71 -14.99
N VAL A 118 -5.38 15.72 -16.31
CA VAL A 118 -4.88 16.91 -17.02
C VAL A 118 -5.82 18.11 -16.80
N ASP A 119 -7.12 17.90 -16.99
CA ASP A 119 -8.16 18.93 -16.83
C ASP A 119 -8.16 19.47 -15.38
N LEU A 120 -8.00 18.61 -14.38
CA LEU A 120 -7.89 19.00 -12.98
C LEU A 120 -6.63 19.85 -12.71
N LEU A 121 -5.48 19.45 -13.28
CA LEU A 121 -4.21 20.17 -13.14
C LEU A 121 -4.28 21.55 -13.82
N HIS A 122 -4.95 21.66 -14.98
CA HIS A 122 -5.25 22.92 -15.66
C HIS A 122 -6.18 23.83 -14.86
N ALA A 123 -7.30 23.30 -14.34
CA ALA A 123 -8.25 24.08 -13.53
C ALA A 123 -7.59 24.68 -12.27
N HIS A 124 -6.57 23.99 -11.74
CA HIS A 124 -5.81 24.42 -10.58
C HIS A 124 -4.44 25.03 -10.90
N ALA A 125 -4.19 25.39 -12.18
CA ALA A 125 -2.98 26.04 -12.69
C ALA A 125 -2.41 27.13 -11.76
N HIS A 126 -3.29 27.99 -11.25
CA HIS A 126 -2.99 29.15 -10.40
C HIS A 126 -2.65 28.80 -8.95
N LYS A 127 -2.90 27.56 -8.49
CA LYS A 127 -2.60 27.09 -7.13
C LYS A 127 -1.30 26.28 -7.03
N TRP A 128 -0.67 25.92 -8.15
CA TRP A 128 0.59 25.18 -8.07
C TRP A 128 1.73 26.08 -7.58
N PRO A 129 2.60 25.58 -6.68
CA PRO A 129 3.75 26.34 -6.22
C PRO A 129 4.74 26.58 -7.38
N HIS A 130 5.27 27.78 -7.48
CA HIS A 130 6.30 28.11 -8.47
C HIS A 130 7.64 27.42 -8.13
N GLY A 131 8.30 26.88 -9.16
CA GLY A 131 9.64 26.31 -9.06
C GLY A 131 9.65 24.79 -8.85
N ALA A 132 10.76 24.28 -8.29
CA ALA A 132 10.84 22.86 -7.92
C ALA A 132 9.85 22.53 -6.79
N LEU A 133 9.48 21.24 -6.66
CA LEU A 133 8.76 20.70 -5.50
C LEU A 133 9.60 20.87 -4.22
N GLY A 134 9.54 22.07 -3.66
CA GLY A 134 10.38 22.51 -2.54
C GLY A 134 10.18 21.68 -1.28
N ASP A 135 11.12 21.81 -0.35
CA ASP A 135 11.12 21.02 0.88
C ASP A 135 10.05 21.45 1.91
N GLY A 136 9.33 22.55 1.64
CA GLY A 136 8.26 23.06 2.49
C GLY A 136 6.98 22.21 2.49
N GLU A 137 6.53 21.82 3.68
CA GLU A 137 5.32 21.04 3.94
C GLU A 137 4.06 21.66 3.30
N THR A 138 3.97 23.00 3.29
CA THR A 138 2.86 23.78 2.70
C THR A 138 2.60 23.41 1.24
N ASN A 139 3.66 23.25 0.44
CA ASN A 139 3.55 22.90 -0.97
C ASN A 139 2.97 21.49 -1.14
N VAL A 140 3.38 20.55 -0.28
CA VAL A 140 2.89 19.16 -0.32
C VAL A 140 1.42 19.09 0.09
N SER A 141 1.01 19.73 1.19
CA SER A 141 -0.41 19.77 1.58
C SER A 141 -1.28 20.33 0.46
N GLN A 142 -0.87 21.45 -0.14
CA GLN A 142 -1.61 22.06 -1.24
C GLN A 142 -1.75 21.14 -2.46
N ILE A 143 -0.70 20.38 -2.81
CA ILE A 143 -0.76 19.37 -3.87
C ILE A 143 -1.76 18.26 -3.51
N LEU A 144 -1.72 17.77 -2.27
CA LEU A 144 -2.59 16.69 -1.77
C LEU A 144 -4.07 17.08 -1.78
N ASP A 145 -4.36 18.34 -1.45
CA ASP A 145 -5.70 18.93 -1.48
C ASP A 145 -6.20 19.11 -2.92
N ILE A 146 -5.34 19.57 -3.85
CA ILE A 146 -5.73 19.76 -5.26
C ILE A 146 -6.07 18.43 -5.94
N VAL A 147 -5.35 17.34 -5.62
CA VAL A 147 -5.58 16.03 -6.27
C VAL A 147 -6.64 15.17 -5.57
N GLU A 148 -7.09 15.56 -4.37
CA GLU A 148 -8.14 14.88 -3.62
C GLU A 148 -9.38 14.54 -4.47
N PRO A 149 -9.97 15.47 -5.26
CA PRO A 149 -11.19 15.20 -6.02
C PRO A 149 -11.01 14.10 -7.07
N TYR A 150 -9.79 13.88 -7.56
CA TYR A 150 -9.47 12.76 -8.45
C TYR A 150 -9.24 11.48 -7.63
N VAL A 151 -8.42 11.52 -6.56
CA VAL A 151 -8.13 10.34 -5.72
C VAL A 151 -9.40 9.70 -5.15
N ILE A 152 -10.35 10.50 -4.66
CA ILE A 152 -11.60 9.99 -4.07
C ILE A 152 -12.65 9.57 -5.10
N ALA A 153 -12.49 9.97 -6.37
CA ALA A 153 -13.49 9.75 -7.40
C ALA A 153 -13.64 8.27 -7.77
N GLU A 154 -14.89 7.90 -8.02
CA GLU A 154 -15.28 6.62 -8.58
C GLU A 154 -14.64 6.44 -9.97
N PRO A 155 -14.04 5.27 -10.27
CA PRO A 155 -13.62 4.92 -11.62
C PRO A 155 -14.75 5.13 -12.64
N ALA A 156 -14.41 5.52 -13.87
CA ALA A 156 -15.40 5.74 -14.93
C ALA A 156 -16.15 4.44 -15.27
N GLU A 157 -15.44 3.31 -15.29
CA GLU A 157 -16.01 2.00 -15.59
C GLU A 157 -16.52 1.30 -14.30
N PRO A 158 -17.75 0.76 -14.32
CA PRO A 158 -18.31 0.01 -13.20
C PRO A 158 -17.66 -1.38 -13.06
N LEU A 159 -17.96 -2.06 -11.94
CA LEU A 159 -17.64 -3.48 -11.78
C LEU A 159 -18.56 -4.33 -12.68
N THR A 160 -18.00 -4.92 -13.75
CA THR A 160 -18.61 -5.97 -14.57
C THR A 160 -19.00 -7.20 -13.75
N THR A 161 -18.19 -7.55 -12.74
CA THR A 161 -18.35 -8.74 -11.90
C THR A 161 -18.08 -8.38 -10.44
N GLN A 162 -19.07 -8.60 -9.57
CA GLN A 162 -19.06 -8.14 -8.18
C GLN A 162 -18.66 -9.21 -7.15
N SER A 163 -18.50 -10.46 -7.57
CA SER A 163 -18.15 -11.62 -6.75
C SER A 163 -17.22 -12.54 -7.55
N ASN A 164 -16.30 -13.25 -6.90
CA ASN A 164 -15.37 -14.14 -7.61
C ASN A 164 -16.13 -15.16 -8.49
N PRO A 165 -15.98 -15.13 -9.83
CA PRO A 165 -16.61 -16.12 -10.70
C PRO A 165 -15.88 -17.46 -10.67
N GLU A 166 -14.65 -17.49 -10.17
CA GLU A 166 -13.83 -18.70 -10.07
C GLU A 166 -14.25 -19.53 -8.85
N LYS A 167 -14.70 -20.76 -9.10
CA LYS A 167 -14.94 -21.74 -8.04
C LYS A 167 -13.61 -22.28 -7.54
N ILE A 168 -12.99 -21.56 -6.61
CA ILE A 168 -11.76 -22.02 -5.94
C ILE A 168 -12.07 -23.33 -5.19
N PRO A 169 -11.45 -24.48 -5.55
CA PRO A 169 -11.61 -25.74 -4.82
C PRO A 169 -10.95 -25.65 -3.44
N LEU A 170 -11.39 -26.50 -2.50
CA LEU A 170 -10.71 -26.68 -1.21
C LEU A 170 -9.81 -27.92 -1.28
N GLU A 171 -8.51 -27.69 -1.32
CA GLU A 171 -7.46 -28.69 -1.56
C GLU A 171 -6.46 -28.69 -0.39
N CYS A 172 -6.91 -29.12 0.80
CA CYS A 172 -6.07 -29.10 2.00
C CYS A 172 -4.81 -29.98 1.90
N ASN A 173 -4.85 -31.00 1.01
CA ASN A 173 -3.74 -31.88 0.65
C ASN A 173 -2.94 -31.40 -0.59
N SER A 174 -3.19 -30.19 -1.11
CA SER A 174 -2.47 -29.68 -2.27
C SER A 174 -0.97 -29.54 -2.00
N GLN A 175 -0.17 -30.09 -2.91
CA GLN A 175 1.31 -30.02 -2.85
C GLN A 175 1.82 -28.58 -2.72
N ARG A 176 1.07 -27.61 -3.24
CA ARG A 176 1.34 -26.17 -3.14
C ARG A 176 1.45 -25.67 -1.70
N TYR A 177 0.66 -26.24 -0.77
CA TYR A 177 0.55 -25.74 0.60
C TYR A 177 1.16 -26.67 1.65
N GLN A 178 1.78 -27.78 1.24
CA GLN A 178 2.26 -28.83 2.15
C GLN A 178 3.25 -28.36 3.23
N LEU A 179 3.94 -27.22 3.05
CA LEU A 179 4.80 -26.64 4.09
C LEU A 179 4.03 -25.95 5.22
N VAL A 180 2.75 -25.64 5.00
CA VAL A 180 1.88 -24.89 5.92
C VAL A 180 0.75 -25.76 6.46
N LEU A 181 0.12 -26.59 5.61
CA LEU A 181 -1.08 -27.35 5.92
C LEU A 181 -0.77 -28.81 6.22
N THR A 182 -1.55 -29.44 7.11
CA THR A 182 -1.38 -30.87 7.46
C THR A 182 -1.76 -31.80 6.31
N GLY A 183 -2.79 -31.42 5.56
CA GLY A 183 -3.52 -32.25 4.60
C GLY A 183 -5.03 -32.22 4.86
N GLU A 184 -5.42 -31.96 6.11
CA GLU A 184 -6.79 -32.13 6.60
C GLU A 184 -7.62 -30.84 6.57
N ALA A 185 -8.94 -31.02 6.42
CA ALA A 185 -9.92 -29.95 6.61
C ALA A 185 -10.22 -29.76 8.11
N ARG A 186 -10.48 -28.52 8.51
CA ARG A 186 -10.90 -28.20 9.88
C ARG A 186 -12.35 -28.62 10.12
N SER A 187 -12.66 -28.97 11.36
CA SER A 187 -14.04 -29.12 11.85
C SER A 187 -14.83 -27.81 11.85
N SER A 188 -14.15 -26.66 11.92
CA SER A 188 -14.75 -25.32 11.81
C SER A 188 -13.82 -24.33 11.09
N PRO A 189 -14.36 -23.35 10.33
CA PRO A 189 -13.54 -22.32 9.68
C PRO A 189 -12.81 -21.45 10.70
N ALA A 190 -11.58 -21.06 10.38
CA ALA A 190 -10.84 -20.04 11.11
C ALA A 190 -11.54 -18.67 11.03
N PHE A 191 -11.39 -17.86 12.06
CA PHE A 191 -11.76 -16.45 12.02
C PHE A 191 -10.59 -15.63 11.44
N ILE A 192 -10.82 -14.78 10.44
CA ILE A 192 -9.77 -13.98 9.79
C ILE A 192 -10.11 -12.50 9.90
N VAL A 193 -9.17 -11.72 10.46
CA VAL A 193 -9.21 -10.26 10.52
C VAL A 193 -8.11 -9.71 9.62
N ASP A 194 -8.47 -8.79 8.72
CA ASP A 194 -7.50 -8.11 7.86
C ASP A 194 -7.37 -6.63 8.26
N PHE A 195 -6.19 -6.26 8.75
CA PHE A 195 -5.84 -4.92 9.17
C PHE A 195 -5.15 -4.20 8.00
N VAL A 196 -5.81 -3.17 7.47
CA VAL A 196 -5.35 -2.46 6.28
C VAL A 196 -5.14 -0.99 6.65
N PRO A 197 -3.89 -0.54 6.90
CA PRO A 197 -3.61 0.88 6.83
C PRO A 197 -3.87 1.32 5.38
N VAL A 198 -4.56 2.44 5.18
CA VAL A 198 -4.79 3.03 3.86
C VAL A 198 -4.10 4.39 3.78
N GLY A 199 -3.25 4.56 2.76
CA GLY A 199 -2.60 5.82 2.47
C GLY A 199 -3.45 6.69 1.54
N TYR A 200 -3.54 6.26 0.28
CA TYR A 200 -4.20 6.99 -0.80
C TYR A 200 -4.68 6.08 -1.95
N ASN A 201 -4.32 4.80 -1.95
CA ASN A 201 -4.55 3.92 -3.11
C ASN A 201 -5.88 3.17 -2.96
N LEU A 202 -6.98 3.91 -3.12
CA LEU A 202 -8.34 3.40 -2.93
C LEU A 202 -8.70 2.25 -3.89
N ASP A 203 -8.05 2.16 -5.05
CA ASP A 203 -8.24 1.04 -5.98
C ASP A 203 -7.58 -0.25 -5.49
N MET A 204 -6.37 -0.18 -4.92
CA MET A 204 -5.76 -1.34 -4.26
C MET A 204 -6.61 -1.81 -3.08
N LEU A 205 -7.14 -0.88 -2.28
CA LEU A 205 -8.08 -1.22 -1.21
C LEU A 205 -9.34 -1.92 -1.75
N GLU A 206 -9.99 -1.38 -2.78
CA GLU A 206 -11.17 -2.01 -3.38
C GLU A 206 -10.85 -3.39 -3.97
N ILE A 207 -9.73 -3.55 -4.68
CA ILE A 207 -9.26 -4.83 -5.23
C ILE A 207 -9.02 -5.83 -4.10
N ARG A 208 -8.36 -5.44 -3.01
CA ARG A 208 -8.12 -6.29 -1.83
C ARG A 208 -9.42 -6.74 -1.19
N LEU A 209 -10.35 -5.80 -0.97
CA LEU A 209 -11.66 -6.09 -0.39
C LEU A 209 -12.45 -7.06 -1.26
N LEU A 210 -12.50 -6.87 -2.59
CA LEU A 210 -13.13 -7.79 -3.54
C LEU A 210 -12.46 -9.17 -3.57
N GLU A 211 -11.13 -9.22 -3.67
CA GLU A 211 -10.33 -10.44 -3.73
C GLU A 211 -10.55 -11.35 -2.51
N THR A 212 -10.69 -10.73 -1.33
CA THR A 212 -10.66 -11.44 -0.04
C THR A 212 -12.02 -11.53 0.66
N TYR A 213 -13.08 -10.90 0.11
CA TYR A 213 -14.37 -10.71 0.79
C TYR A 213 -15.01 -11.99 1.32
N GLU A 214 -14.94 -13.07 0.56
CA GLU A 214 -15.55 -14.37 0.91
C GLU A 214 -14.90 -14.97 2.18
N TYR A 215 -13.59 -14.73 2.36
CA TYR A 215 -12.77 -15.44 3.33
C TYR A 215 -12.45 -14.62 4.58
N VAL A 216 -12.33 -13.30 4.48
CA VAL A 216 -12.16 -12.41 5.64
C VAL A 216 -13.49 -12.25 6.40
N ASP A 217 -13.44 -12.23 7.73
CA ASP A 217 -14.62 -12.05 8.58
C ASP A 217 -14.83 -10.61 9.05
N VAL A 218 -13.74 -9.84 9.21
CA VAL A 218 -13.75 -8.41 9.51
C VAL A 218 -12.54 -7.73 8.86
N PHE A 219 -12.77 -6.62 8.16
CA PHE A 219 -11.73 -5.70 7.70
C PHE A 219 -11.61 -4.56 8.70
N VAL A 220 -10.40 -4.27 9.15
CA VAL A 220 -10.06 -3.15 10.04
C VAL A 220 -9.25 -2.16 9.22
N VAL A 221 -9.95 -1.22 8.58
CA VAL A 221 -9.31 -0.25 7.68
C VAL A 221 -8.99 1.01 8.46
N TYR A 222 -7.71 1.35 8.55
CA TYR A 222 -7.22 2.50 9.33
C TYR A 222 -6.71 3.59 8.40
N GLU A 223 -7.21 4.82 8.57
CA GLU A 223 -6.74 5.99 7.85
C GLU A 223 -6.17 7.05 8.81
N GLY A 224 -4.94 7.50 8.56
CA GLY A 224 -4.27 8.55 9.35
C GLY A 224 -4.35 9.94 8.72
N ALA A 225 -4.29 10.98 9.56
CA ALA A 225 -4.26 12.39 9.18
C ALA A 225 -2.99 12.83 8.45
N LEU A 226 -1.91 12.06 8.59
CA LEU A 226 -0.57 12.40 8.12
C LEU A 226 -0.06 11.35 7.13
N THR A 227 0.69 11.80 6.14
CA THR A 227 1.52 10.99 5.24
C THR A 227 2.69 10.36 6.02
N HIS A 228 3.39 9.37 5.45
CA HIS A 228 4.56 8.77 6.13
C HIS A 228 5.71 9.77 6.35
N ARG A 229 5.69 10.91 5.63
CA ARG A 229 6.58 12.06 5.83
C ARG A 229 6.13 13.06 6.90
N GLY A 230 5.00 12.82 7.56
CA GLY A 230 4.43 13.72 8.59
C GLY A 230 3.64 14.91 8.04
N VAL A 231 3.58 15.12 6.72
CA VAL A 231 2.73 16.16 6.13
C VAL A 231 1.26 15.76 6.25
N LYS A 232 0.40 16.71 6.60
CA LYS A 232 -1.06 16.55 6.62
C LYS A 232 -1.60 16.12 5.25
N LYS A 233 -2.60 15.22 5.26
CA LYS A 233 -3.34 14.81 4.07
C LYS A 233 -4.85 14.82 4.31
N PRO A 234 -5.67 14.92 3.23
CA PRO A 234 -7.08 14.56 3.26
C PRO A 234 -7.33 13.11 3.68
N PHE A 235 -8.57 12.81 4.09
CA PHE A 235 -9.01 11.47 4.45
C PHE A 235 -9.69 10.83 3.26
N TYR A 236 -8.90 10.49 2.25
CA TYR A 236 -9.34 9.98 0.97
C TYR A 236 -10.37 8.84 1.08
N LEU A 237 -10.24 7.93 2.04
CA LEU A 237 -11.25 6.87 2.22
C LEU A 237 -12.54 7.42 2.82
N ARG A 238 -12.47 8.18 3.93
CA ARG A 238 -13.64 8.85 4.52
C ARG A 238 -14.41 9.67 3.48
N ASP A 239 -13.67 10.45 2.71
CA ASP A 239 -14.22 11.43 1.78
C ASP A 239 -14.72 10.75 0.49
N SER A 240 -14.14 9.60 0.11
CA SER A 240 -14.72 8.69 -0.89
C SER A 240 -15.98 7.96 -0.40
N ILE A 241 -16.07 7.56 0.88
CA ILE A 241 -17.32 7.02 1.47
C ILE A 241 -18.42 8.10 1.49
N ALA A 242 -18.04 9.34 1.79
CA ALA A 242 -18.95 10.49 1.81
C ALA A 242 -19.48 10.90 0.43
N THR A 243 -18.75 10.62 -0.65
CA THR A 243 -19.09 11.06 -2.01
C THR A 243 -19.57 9.93 -2.92
N ASN A 244 -19.08 8.70 -2.72
CA ASN A 244 -19.39 7.51 -3.51
C ASN A 244 -19.79 6.33 -2.60
N PRO A 245 -20.86 6.47 -1.79
CA PRO A 245 -21.25 5.48 -0.79
C PRO A 245 -21.51 4.09 -1.39
N GLU A 246 -22.02 3.99 -2.62
CA GLU A 246 -22.29 2.72 -3.30
C GLU A 246 -21.02 1.90 -3.64
N ARG A 247 -19.85 2.56 -3.72
CA ARG A 247 -18.57 1.90 -3.92
C ARG A 247 -18.27 0.98 -2.73
N TRP A 248 -18.46 1.52 -1.53
CA TRP A 248 -18.02 0.95 -0.26
C TRP A 248 -19.13 0.20 0.50
N ALA A 249 -20.41 0.52 0.26
CA ALA A 249 -21.56 -0.08 0.94
C ALA A 249 -21.60 -1.62 0.84
N ARG A 250 -21.09 -2.19 -0.25
CA ARG A 250 -20.96 -3.65 -0.47
C ARG A 250 -20.09 -4.37 0.57
N PHE A 251 -19.27 -3.64 1.32
CA PHE A 251 -18.37 -4.18 2.34
C PHE A 251 -18.83 -3.85 3.77
N ALA A 252 -19.96 -3.14 3.94
CA ALA A 252 -20.30 -2.47 5.17
C ALA A 252 -20.61 -3.41 6.36
N ASP A 253 -21.02 -4.65 6.11
CA ASP A 253 -21.23 -5.68 7.15
C ASP A 253 -19.92 -6.25 7.73
N LYS A 254 -18.79 -6.04 7.05
CA LYS A 254 -17.45 -6.51 7.49
C LYS A 254 -16.42 -5.39 7.69
N MET A 255 -16.61 -4.21 7.12
CA MET A 255 -15.62 -3.13 7.12
C MET A 255 -15.82 -2.19 8.30
N LEU A 256 -14.92 -2.28 9.27
CA LEU A 256 -14.75 -1.37 10.39
C LEU A 256 -13.72 -0.30 10.00
N TYR A 257 -14.18 0.94 9.86
CA TYR A 257 -13.33 2.09 9.57
C TYR A 257 -12.83 2.72 10.87
N LEU A 258 -11.50 2.88 10.97
CA LEU A 258 -10.81 3.51 12.10
C LEU A 258 -10.08 4.78 11.64
N PHE A 259 -10.25 5.86 12.40
CA PHE A 259 -9.65 7.16 12.11
C PHE A 259 -8.50 7.49 13.07
N GLY A 260 -7.37 7.94 12.51
CA GLY A 260 -6.21 8.45 13.24
C GLY A 260 -6.02 9.96 13.07
N SER A 261 -6.14 10.70 14.17
CA SER A 261 -5.91 12.14 14.22
C SER A 261 -4.42 12.52 14.21
N GLU A 262 -4.11 13.80 14.03
CA GLU A 262 -2.75 14.32 14.23
C GLU A 262 -2.27 14.15 15.69
N ALA A 263 -3.20 14.17 16.65
CA ALA A 263 -2.90 13.96 18.06
C ALA A 263 -2.50 12.52 18.38
N ASP A 264 -3.07 11.53 17.68
CA ASP A 264 -2.71 10.10 17.81
C ASP A 264 -1.26 9.83 17.36
N LEU A 265 -0.71 10.67 16.48
CA LEU A 265 0.64 10.57 15.91
C LEU A 265 1.66 11.52 16.58
N LYS A 266 1.21 12.31 17.58
CA LYS A 266 2.04 13.34 18.21
C LYS A 266 3.20 12.74 18.99
N GLY A 267 4.41 13.23 18.72
CA GLY A 267 5.65 12.75 19.36
C GLY A 267 6.26 11.51 18.70
N MET A 268 5.70 11.05 17.58
CA MET A 268 6.33 10.06 16.72
C MET A 268 7.19 10.77 15.67
N ASP A 269 8.43 10.33 15.48
CA ASP A 269 9.36 10.93 14.53
C ASP A 269 8.93 10.63 13.07
N ALA A 270 8.28 11.61 12.44
CA ALA A 270 7.96 11.57 11.02
C ALA A 270 9.21 11.32 10.15
N GLY A 271 9.03 10.65 9.00
CA GLY A 271 10.15 10.28 8.13
C GLY A 271 11.00 9.11 8.63
N ARG A 272 10.63 8.45 9.74
CA ARG A 272 11.25 7.20 10.22
C ARG A 272 10.29 6.02 10.06
N TRP A 273 10.84 4.81 9.92
CA TRP A 273 10.07 3.56 9.82
C TRP A 273 9.14 3.31 11.02
N GLU A 274 9.40 3.88 12.19
CA GLU A 274 8.50 3.76 13.35
C GLU A 274 7.18 4.53 13.15
N PHE A 275 7.20 5.63 12.39
CA PHE A 275 6.00 6.37 12.01
C PHE A 275 5.10 5.54 11.06
N GLU A 276 5.69 4.80 10.12
CA GLU A 276 4.98 3.88 9.23
C GLU A 276 4.36 2.68 9.97
N LYS A 277 4.92 2.29 11.11
CA LYS A 277 4.31 1.29 11.99
C LYS A 277 3.19 1.86 12.86
N ALA A 278 3.11 3.17 13.08
CA ALA A 278 2.10 3.77 13.96
C ALA A 278 0.65 3.39 13.61
N PRO A 279 0.19 3.43 12.34
CA PRO A 279 -1.13 2.91 11.93
C PRO A 279 -1.43 1.48 12.41
N ARG A 280 -0.41 0.61 12.41
CA ARG A 280 -0.52 -0.80 12.81
C ARG A 280 -0.71 -0.95 14.33
N TYR A 281 -0.09 -0.08 15.15
CA TYR A 281 -0.33 -0.03 16.60
C TYR A 281 -1.66 0.63 16.94
N LEU A 282 -1.96 1.77 16.29
CA LEU A 282 -3.11 2.63 16.62
C LEU A 282 -4.46 1.98 16.23
N SER A 283 -4.50 1.19 15.16
CA SER A 283 -5.66 0.35 14.84
C SER A 283 -5.98 -0.63 15.98
N ILE A 284 -4.99 -1.38 16.48
CA ILE A 284 -5.15 -2.30 17.62
C ILE A 284 -5.56 -1.52 18.89
N ALA A 285 -5.02 -0.32 19.11
CA ALA A 285 -5.36 0.51 20.27
C ALA A 285 -6.84 0.92 20.26
N LYS A 286 -7.30 1.46 19.12
CA LYS A 286 -8.68 1.91 18.94
C LYS A 286 -9.66 0.74 18.99
N LEU A 287 -9.31 -0.44 18.43
CA LEU A 287 -10.14 -1.66 18.58
C LEU A 287 -10.41 -2.04 20.04
N LYS A 288 -9.40 -1.98 20.92
CA LYS A 288 -9.53 -2.40 22.33
C LYS A 288 -10.47 -1.52 23.15
N VAL A 289 -10.65 -0.26 22.74
CA VAL A 289 -11.55 0.71 23.40
C VAL A 289 -12.85 0.96 22.61
N SER A 290 -13.01 0.31 21.45
CA SER A 290 -14.20 0.46 20.61
C SER A 290 -15.34 -0.43 21.11
N GLU A 291 -16.51 0.17 21.29
CA GLU A 291 -17.74 -0.52 21.66
C GLU A 291 -18.49 -1.09 20.43
N HIS A 292 -17.99 -0.82 19.21
CA HIS A 292 -18.63 -1.26 17.97
C HIS A 292 -18.74 -2.80 17.89
N PRO A 293 -19.85 -3.38 17.39
CA PRO A 293 -20.05 -4.83 17.37
C PRO A 293 -18.93 -5.62 16.66
N LEU A 294 -18.39 -5.10 15.54
CA LEU A 294 -17.27 -5.74 14.85
C LEU A 294 -15.97 -5.72 15.68
N ALA A 295 -15.70 -4.64 16.41
CA ALA A 295 -14.53 -4.55 17.29
C ALA A 295 -14.65 -5.53 18.45
N ARG A 296 -15.82 -5.61 19.09
CA ARG A 296 -16.11 -6.61 20.14
C ARG A 296 -15.98 -8.05 19.63
N LYS A 297 -16.39 -8.33 18.38
CA LYS A 297 -16.20 -9.63 17.71
C LYS A 297 -14.70 -9.97 17.56
N ILE A 298 -13.88 -9.02 17.10
CA ILE A 298 -12.42 -9.18 16.99
C ILE A 298 -11.78 -9.42 18.36
N VAL A 299 -12.09 -8.59 19.36
CA VAL A 299 -11.52 -8.72 20.72
C VAL A 299 -11.90 -10.06 21.35
N THR A 300 -13.16 -10.50 21.21
CA THR A 300 -13.61 -11.80 21.73
C THR A 300 -12.88 -12.97 21.05
N ALA A 301 -12.70 -12.91 19.73
CA ALA A 301 -11.93 -13.92 18.98
C ALA A 301 -10.45 -13.93 19.39
N GLY A 302 -9.81 -12.76 19.52
CA GLY A 302 -8.41 -12.63 19.94
C GLY A 302 -8.15 -13.09 21.38
N ASN A 303 -9.13 -12.92 22.27
CA ASN A 303 -9.07 -13.38 23.66
C ASN A 303 -9.25 -14.92 23.81
N THR A 304 -9.73 -15.62 22.78
CA THR A 304 -10.08 -17.04 22.87
C THR A 304 -9.03 -17.89 22.15
N SER A 305 -7.98 -18.34 22.85
CA SER A 305 -6.95 -19.22 22.29
C SER A 305 -7.49 -20.57 21.77
N ALA A 306 -8.66 -21.00 22.24
CA ALA A 306 -9.35 -22.20 21.76
C ALA A 306 -9.94 -22.07 20.34
N ASN A 307 -10.16 -20.84 19.86
CA ASN A 307 -10.62 -20.58 18.51
C ASN A 307 -9.43 -20.16 17.65
N MET A 308 -9.13 -20.91 16.58
CA MET A 308 -8.13 -20.46 15.61
C MET A 308 -8.61 -19.18 14.91
N ALA A 309 -8.05 -18.06 15.34
CA ALA A 309 -8.25 -16.76 14.75
C ALA A 309 -6.92 -16.22 14.22
N PHE A 310 -6.95 -15.61 13.04
CA PHE A 310 -5.80 -15.05 12.36
C PHE A 310 -5.95 -13.55 12.12
N ALA A 311 -4.81 -12.87 12.13
CA ALA A 311 -4.64 -11.48 11.76
C ALA A 311 -3.70 -11.37 10.56
N ILE A 312 -4.10 -10.57 9.58
CA ILE A 312 -3.30 -10.12 8.44
C ILE A 312 -3.08 -8.62 8.66
N GLN A 313 -1.88 -8.05 8.43
CA GLN A 313 -1.64 -6.63 8.68
C GLN A 313 -0.59 -6.01 7.75
N ASN A 314 -1.01 -5.61 6.56
CA ASN A 314 -0.10 -5.19 5.48
C ASN A 314 -0.72 -4.03 4.70
N ASP A 315 0.12 -3.20 4.07
CA ASP A 315 -0.28 -2.00 3.31
C ASP A 315 -1.26 -2.36 2.18
N GLU A 316 -2.05 -1.41 1.68
CA GLU A 316 -3.17 -1.72 0.79
C GLU A 316 -2.76 -2.44 -0.51
N ASP A 317 -1.52 -2.27 -0.98
CA ASP A 317 -0.94 -2.89 -2.18
C ASP A 317 -0.29 -4.28 -1.94
N GLU A 318 -0.21 -4.76 -0.70
CA GLU A 318 0.26 -6.10 -0.31
C GLU A 318 -0.93 -7.04 -0.03
N ILE A 319 -1.41 -7.74 -1.06
CA ILE A 319 -2.69 -8.49 -1.05
C ILE A 319 -2.44 -10.01 -0.94
N VAL A 320 -3.07 -10.67 0.03
CA VAL A 320 -3.20 -12.15 0.04
C VAL A 320 -4.34 -12.53 -0.89
N LEU A 321 -4.12 -13.50 -1.77
CA LEU A 321 -5.13 -13.92 -2.73
C LEU A 321 -6.19 -14.83 -2.08
N GLY A 322 -7.41 -14.78 -2.61
CA GLY A 322 -8.58 -15.44 -2.04
C GLY A 322 -8.41 -16.96 -1.92
N HIS A 323 -7.69 -17.60 -2.85
CA HIS A 323 -7.42 -19.04 -2.76
C HIS A 323 -6.52 -19.38 -1.58
N ALA A 324 -5.48 -18.59 -1.30
CA ALA A 324 -4.63 -18.79 -0.14
C ALA A 324 -5.42 -18.59 1.17
N LEU A 325 -6.27 -17.56 1.23
CA LEU A 325 -7.14 -17.32 2.40
C LEU A 325 -8.18 -18.43 2.61
N LYS A 326 -8.76 -18.98 1.54
CA LYS A 326 -9.66 -20.14 1.62
C LYS A 326 -9.01 -21.32 2.33
N HIS A 327 -7.77 -21.64 1.94
CA HIS A 327 -7.04 -22.76 2.53
C HIS A 327 -6.62 -22.47 3.98
N LEU A 328 -6.13 -21.26 4.28
CA LEU A 328 -5.84 -20.86 5.66
C LEU A 328 -7.08 -20.89 6.56
N LYS A 329 -8.26 -20.53 6.02
CA LYS A 329 -9.54 -20.55 6.72
C LYS A 329 -10.06 -21.96 6.98
N HIS A 330 -9.96 -22.86 6.00
CA HIS A 330 -10.66 -24.15 6.05
C HIS A 330 -9.76 -25.38 6.27
N CYS A 331 -8.44 -25.26 6.14
CA CYS A 331 -7.48 -26.36 6.33
C CYS A 331 -6.65 -26.22 7.60
N GLU A 332 -6.32 -27.33 8.23
CA GLU A 332 -5.52 -27.37 9.45
C GLU A 332 -4.05 -26.99 9.17
N LEU A 333 -3.46 -26.16 10.04
CA LEU A 333 -2.04 -25.78 9.97
C LEU A 333 -1.14 -26.84 10.65
N ARG A 334 0.07 -27.06 10.11
CA ARG A 334 1.08 -27.92 10.74
C ARG A 334 1.60 -27.38 12.08
N SER A 335 1.67 -26.05 12.21
CA SER A 335 1.99 -25.37 13.45
C SER A 335 1.24 -24.04 13.51
N TYR A 336 1.12 -23.48 14.71
CA TYR A 336 0.47 -22.19 14.97
C TYR A 336 1.45 -21.01 14.78
N GLU A 337 2.52 -21.21 14.03
CA GLU A 337 3.54 -20.19 13.75
C GLU A 337 3.04 -19.16 12.72
N THR A 338 3.77 -18.05 12.57
CA THR A 338 3.44 -17.04 11.55
C THR A 338 3.59 -17.63 10.16
N VAL A 339 2.52 -17.59 9.36
CA VAL A 339 2.57 -17.94 7.94
C VAL A 339 3.01 -16.71 7.15
N ALA A 340 4.14 -16.82 6.45
CA ALA A 340 4.60 -15.85 5.49
C ALA A 340 4.04 -16.17 4.10
N ILE A 341 3.49 -15.16 3.45
CA ILE A 341 3.21 -15.16 2.01
C ILE A 341 4.44 -14.57 1.30
N LEU A 342 4.86 -15.20 0.21
CA LEU A 342 5.85 -14.64 -0.72
C LEU A 342 5.10 -14.16 -1.97
N PRO A 343 4.71 -12.87 -2.03
CA PRO A 343 3.94 -12.37 -3.15
C PRO A 343 4.84 -12.08 -4.34
N ILE A 344 4.27 -12.13 -5.54
CA ILE A 344 4.94 -11.58 -6.72
C ILE A 344 4.99 -10.06 -6.57
N GLN A 345 6.19 -9.49 -6.70
CA GLN A 345 6.40 -8.06 -6.65
C GLN A 345 6.20 -7.48 -8.05
N PHE A 346 5.04 -6.88 -8.26
CA PHE A 346 4.76 -6.08 -9.44
C PHE A 346 5.26 -4.65 -9.25
N LYS A 347 5.65 -4.04 -10.36
CA LYS A 347 5.89 -2.61 -10.48
C LYS A 347 4.99 -2.11 -11.59
N LEU A 348 4.36 -0.94 -11.42
CA LEU A 348 3.60 -0.27 -12.48
C LEU A 348 2.26 -0.95 -12.82
N ASN A 349 2.32 -2.20 -13.27
CA ASN A 349 1.17 -2.98 -13.72
C ASN A 349 1.49 -4.49 -13.58
N PHE A 350 0.56 -5.37 -13.97
CA PHE A 350 0.76 -6.82 -13.87
C PHE A 350 1.70 -7.45 -14.93
N GLU A 351 2.33 -6.64 -15.77
CA GLU A 351 3.28 -7.08 -16.82
C GLU A 351 4.75 -6.89 -16.41
N TRP A 352 5.01 -6.03 -15.40
CA TRP A 352 6.34 -5.63 -14.98
C TRP A 352 6.62 -6.02 -13.53
N HIS A 353 7.78 -6.61 -13.30
CA HIS A 353 8.24 -7.04 -11.99
C HIS A 353 9.46 -6.22 -11.56
N GLU A 354 9.54 -5.86 -10.28
CA GLU A 354 10.80 -5.44 -9.67
C GLU A 354 11.59 -6.70 -9.31
N ARG A 355 12.90 -6.72 -9.58
CA ARG A 355 13.72 -7.87 -9.17
C ARG A 355 13.86 -7.92 -7.66
N SER A 356 13.79 -9.12 -7.11
CA SER A 356 13.96 -9.34 -5.68
C SER A 356 15.37 -8.97 -5.20
N ARG A 357 15.50 -8.63 -3.90
CA ARG A 357 16.79 -8.40 -3.22
C ARG A 357 17.68 -9.65 -3.15
N MET A 358 17.14 -10.80 -3.55
CA MET A 358 17.83 -12.09 -3.70
C MET A 358 19.16 -12.02 -4.45
N GLN A 359 19.29 -11.17 -5.48
CA GLN A 359 20.49 -11.11 -6.32
C GLN A 359 21.74 -10.64 -5.54
N ASP A 360 21.55 -9.96 -4.40
CA ASP A 360 22.64 -9.53 -3.52
C ASP A 360 23.32 -10.69 -2.77
N GLY A 361 22.73 -11.90 -2.82
CA GLY A 361 23.35 -13.13 -2.32
C GLY A 361 23.38 -13.31 -0.79
N VAL A 362 22.80 -12.36 -0.04
CA VAL A 362 22.78 -12.34 1.43
C VAL A 362 21.56 -13.04 2.04
N ASP A 363 20.44 -13.17 1.31
CA ASP A 363 19.19 -13.69 1.90
C ASP A 363 19.19 -15.21 2.08
N THR A 364 19.50 -15.64 3.31
CA THR A 364 19.53 -17.05 3.73
C THR A 364 18.14 -17.64 3.95
N ILE A 365 17.11 -16.82 4.23
CA ILE A 365 15.73 -17.29 4.39
C ILE A 365 15.23 -17.79 3.04
N LEU A 366 15.29 -16.95 2.01
CA LEU A 366 14.70 -17.27 0.71
C LEU A 366 15.42 -18.44 0.03
N ARG A 367 16.74 -18.56 0.19
CA ARG A 367 17.48 -19.79 -0.20
C ARG A 367 16.97 -21.05 0.51
N ARG A 368 16.65 -20.96 1.81
CA ARG A 368 16.04 -22.06 2.58
C ARG A 368 14.63 -22.39 2.09
N VAL A 369 13.86 -21.39 1.63
CA VAL A 369 12.53 -21.59 1.03
C VAL A 369 12.64 -22.28 -0.34
N VAL A 370 13.45 -21.75 -1.26
CA VAL A 370 13.72 -22.36 -2.58
C VAL A 370 14.14 -23.82 -2.43
N ARG A 371 15.07 -24.10 -1.50
CA ARG A 371 15.51 -25.47 -1.22
C ARG A 371 14.37 -26.34 -0.67
N LYS A 372 13.65 -25.89 0.37
CA LYS A 372 12.51 -26.64 0.93
C LYS A 372 11.41 -26.91 -0.09
N TRP A 373 11.04 -25.93 -0.91
CA TRP A 373 10.04 -26.07 -1.96
C TRP A 373 10.46 -27.08 -3.04
N THR A 374 11.75 -27.13 -3.37
CA THR A 374 12.28 -28.13 -4.31
C THR A 374 12.36 -29.52 -3.65
N GLU A 375 12.93 -29.62 -2.44
CA GLU A 375 13.05 -30.86 -1.66
C GLU A 375 11.68 -31.55 -1.41
N THR A 376 10.63 -30.76 -1.20
CA THR A 376 9.26 -31.27 -0.99
C THR A 376 8.42 -31.33 -2.27
N GLY A 377 8.88 -30.78 -3.39
CA GLY A 377 8.13 -30.74 -4.65
C GLY A 377 6.94 -29.77 -4.66
N VAL A 378 6.94 -28.71 -3.83
CA VAL A 378 6.05 -27.54 -4.01
C VAL A 378 6.31 -26.87 -5.37
N THR A 379 7.57 -26.90 -5.82
CA THR A 379 8.02 -26.37 -7.11
C THR A 379 8.66 -27.47 -7.95
N PRO A 380 8.47 -27.49 -9.29
CA PRO A 380 8.94 -28.58 -10.15
C PRO A 380 10.47 -28.65 -10.30
N SER A 381 11.19 -27.57 -10.00
CA SER A 381 12.66 -27.54 -10.03
C SER A 381 13.22 -26.36 -9.24
N GLU A 382 14.50 -26.44 -8.87
CA GLU A 382 15.25 -25.33 -8.26
C GLU A 382 15.35 -24.12 -9.21
N ALA A 383 15.40 -24.35 -10.52
CA ALA A 383 15.41 -23.30 -11.53
C ALA A 383 14.08 -22.52 -11.55
N PHE A 384 12.94 -23.23 -11.52
CA PHE A 384 11.62 -22.62 -11.37
C PHE A 384 11.52 -21.82 -10.07
N ALA A 385 11.93 -22.41 -8.94
CA ALA A 385 11.86 -21.76 -7.65
C ALA A 385 12.75 -20.51 -7.58
N SER A 386 13.95 -20.56 -8.15
CA SER A 386 14.88 -19.43 -8.22
C SER A 386 14.33 -18.30 -9.10
N GLU A 387 13.76 -18.62 -10.26
CA GLU A 387 13.15 -17.60 -11.13
C GLU A 387 11.85 -17.02 -10.57
N TYR A 388 11.04 -17.83 -9.88
CA TYR A 388 9.88 -17.32 -9.18
C TYR A 388 10.31 -16.33 -8.08
N VAL A 389 11.28 -16.69 -7.25
CA VAL A 389 11.73 -15.81 -6.15
C VAL A 389 12.51 -14.59 -6.66
N ASP A 390 13.09 -14.64 -7.87
CA ASP A 390 13.62 -13.45 -8.59
C ASP A 390 12.56 -12.36 -8.83
N VAL A 391 11.27 -12.73 -8.90
CA VAL A 391 10.13 -11.80 -9.05
C VAL A 391 9.26 -11.66 -7.80
N THR A 392 9.69 -12.13 -6.62
CA THR A 392 8.94 -11.96 -5.36
C THR A 392 9.51 -10.91 -4.41
N TRP A 393 8.63 -10.36 -3.58
CA TRP A 393 9.01 -9.52 -2.43
C TRP A 393 9.67 -10.38 -1.34
N ASP A 394 10.45 -9.73 -0.45
CA ASP A 394 11.32 -10.44 0.49
C ASP A 394 10.58 -11.05 1.69
N ALA A 395 9.55 -10.38 2.22
CA ALA A 395 8.53 -10.97 3.10
C ALA A 395 7.33 -10.02 3.28
N GLY A 396 6.12 -10.60 3.39
CA GLY A 396 4.84 -9.88 3.54
C GLY A 396 3.95 -10.13 2.33
N PRO A 397 2.63 -10.38 2.43
CA PRO A 397 1.83 -10.43 3.67
C PRO A 397 2.26 -11.48 4.69
N LEU A 398 2.16 -11.16 5.99
CA LEU A 398 2.19 -12.19 7.05
C LEU A 398 0.79 -12.42 7.62
N VAL A 399 0.55 -13.66 8.03
CA VAL A 399 -0.66 -14.13 8.73
C VAL A 399 -0.24 -14.68 10.08
N GLN A 400 -0.73 -14.07 11.16
CA GLN A 400 -0.36 -14.39 12.55
C GLN A 400 -1.58 -14.85 13.36
N PRO A 401 -1.39 -15.57 14.48
CA PRO A 401 -2.45 -15.76 15.47
C PRO A 401 -2.99 -14.39 15.93
N LEU A 402 -4.31 -14.17 15.83
CA LEU A 402 -4.97 -12.92 16.23
C LEU A 402 -4.70 -12.59 17.70
N HIS A 403 -4.62 -13.62 18.55
CA HIS A 403 -4.22 -13.49 19.95
C HIS A 403 -2.89 -12.75 20.10
N ASP A 404 -1.84 -13.11 19.35
CA ASP A 404 -0.52 -12.50 19.52
C ASP A 404 -0.49 -11.05 19.04
N VAL A 405 -1.21 -10.71 17.97
CA VAL A 405 -1.40 -9.32 17.51
C VAL A 405 -2.13 -8.50 18.58
N MET A 406 -3.22 -9.04 19.13
CA MET A 406 -4.03 -8.35 20.15
C MET A 406 -3.30 -8.18 21.48
N PHE A 407 -2.61 -9.20 22.01
CA PHE A 407 -1.99 -9.13 23.34
C PHE A 407 -0.60 -8.52 23.34
N ARG A 408 0.28 -8.89 22.40
CA ARG A 408 1.68 -8.46 22.41
C ARG A 408 1.87 -7.06 21.84
N TRP A 409 0.81 -6.46 21.30
CA TRP A 409 0.90 -5.28 20.43
C TRP A 409 1.88 -5.50 19.26
N ASN A 410 2.04 -6.76 18.83
CA ASN A 410 2.93 -7.11 17.75
C ASN A 410 2.33 -6.58 16.45
N THR A 411 2.72 -5.37 16.06
CA THR A 411 2.70 -5.01 14.65
C THR A 411 3.70 -5.89 13.94
N LEU A 412 3.30 -6.55 12.85
CA LEU A 412 4.11 -7.53 12.11
C LEU A 412 5.60 -7.17 12.11
N PRO A 413 6.42 -7.75 13.00
CA PRO A 413 7.78 -7.31 13.05
C PRO A 413 8.48 -7.94 11.85
N ARG A 414 9.15 -7.12 11.04
CA ARG A 414 10.38 -7.55 10.35
C ARG A 414 11.49 -7.79 11.40
N THR A 415 11.18 -8.50 12.50
CA THR A 415 12.13 -8.90 13.53
C THR A 415 13.21 -9.70 12.87
N ASP A 416 14.45 -9.31 13.14
CA ASP A 416 15.69 -10.02 12.87
C ASP A 416 15.52 -11.29 12.01
N ARG A 417 15.79 -11.14 10.71
CA ARG A 417 15.71 -12.20 9.69
C ARG A 417 16.40 -13.51 10.08
N SER A 418 17.35 -13.46 11.02
CA SER A 418 18.05 -14.65 11.50
C SER A 418 17.17 -15.66 12.26
N ASN A 419 16.07 -15.23 12.91
CA ASN A 419 15.44 -16.01 13.98
C ASN A 419 13.98 -16.48 13.74
N VAL A 420 13.31 -16.09 12.66
CA VAL A 420 11.86 -16.36 12.55
C VAL A 420 11.56 -17.70 11.86
N SER A 421 10.91 -18.61 12.58
CA SER A 421 10.38 -19.88 12.08
C SER A 421 9.07 -19.68 11.31
N HIS A 422 9.14 -18.96 10.20
CA HIS A 422 7.98 -18.80 9.31
C HIS A 422 7.62 -20.12 8.61
N LEU A 423 6.32 -20.43 8.57
CA LEU A 423 5.75 -21.33 7.58
C LEU A 423 5.58 -20.54 6.27
N PHE A 424 5.98 -21.10 5.12
CA PHE A 424 5.88 -20.39 3.84
C PHE A 424 4.75 -20.96 3.01
N MET A 425 3.70 -20.16 2.81
CA MET A 425 2.62 -20.50 1.89
C MET A 425 3.18 -20.60 0.47
N GLY A 426 2.60 -21.48 -0.34
CA GLY A 426 3.13 -21.82 -1.66
C GLY A 426 3.27 -20.64 -2.61
N PRO A 427 3.96 -20.85 -3.75
CA PRO A 427 4.10 -19.84 -4.78
C PRO A 427 2.74 -19.31 -5.27
N GLY A 428 2.69 -18.02 -5.61
CA GLY A 428 1.51 -17.32 -6.14
C GLY A 428 0.36 -17.18 -5.14
N CYS A 429 0.64 -17.03 -3.85
CA CYS A 429 -0.39 -16.87 -2.81
C CYS A 429 -0.67 -15.41 -2.41
N GLY A 430 0.01 -14.46 -3.04
CA GLY A 430 -0.18 -13.03 -2.83
C GLY A 430 0.45 -12.19 -3.94
N ILE A 431 0.18 -10.89 -3.90
CA ILE A 431 0.81 -9.87 -4.75
C ILE A 431 1.29 -8.68 -3.92
N HIS A 432 2.27 -7.95 -4.44
CA HIS A 432 2.66 -6.63 -3.96
C HIS A 432 2.71 -5.72 -5.20
N MET A 433 1.78 -4.76 -5.31
CA MET A 433 1.67 -3.84 -6.46
C MET A 433 2.34 -2.48 -6.19
N SER A 434 3.68 -2.49 -6.19
CA SER A 434 4.45 -1.30 -5.82
C SER A 434 4.45 -0.25 -6.94
N SER A 435 3.93 0.95 -6.67
CA SER A 435 3.92 2.08 -7.62
C SER A 435 3.10 1.80 -8.90
N VAL A 436 1.75 1.82 -8.81
CA VAL A 436 0.84 1.71 -9.97
C VAL A 436 1.15 2.77 -11.05
N ASN A 437 1.09 2.41 -12.34
CA ASN A 437 1.39 3.28 -13.48
C ASN A 437 0.32 4.37 -13.78
N GLU A 438 -0.43 4.76 -12.77
CA GLU A 438 -1.41 5.84 -12.83
C GLU A 438 -0.69 7.14 -12.42
N PRO A 439 -0.72 8.22 -13.23
CA PRO A 439 0.08 9.41 -12.96
C PRO A 439 -0.19 10.05 -11.58
N VAL A 440 -1.45 10.06 -11.10
CA VAL A 440 -1.74 10.56 -9.75
C VAL A 440 -1.14 9.67 -8.66
N MET A 441 -1.08 8.34 -8.84
CA MET A 441 -0.50 7.43 -7.84
C MET A 441 1.02 7.60 -7.76
N GLN A 442 1.68 7.96 -8.87
CA GLN A 442 3.10 8.32 -8.90
C GLN A 442 3.35 9.68 -8.21
N LEU A 443 2.52 10.69 -8.47
CA LEU A 443 2.54 11.97 -7.73
C LEU A 443 2.42 11.73 -6.23
N MET A 444 1.36 11.04 -5.83
CA MET A 444 1.06 10.73 -4.43
C MET A 444 2.22 9.99 -3.78
N LYS A 445 2.82 9.00 -4.46
CA LYS A 445 4.02 8.32 -3.96
C LYS A 445 5.19 9.28 -3.76
N ALA A 446 5.47 10.12 -4.75
CA ALA A 446 6.59 11.08 -4.74
C ALA A 446 6.50 12.10 -3.59
N VAL A 447 5.29 12.46 -3.14
CA VAL A 447 5.08 13.46 -2.08
C VAL A 447 4.77 12.87 -0.70
N THR A 448 4.20 11.65 -0.60
CA THR A 448 3.74 11.07 0.68
C THR A 448 4.67 10.00 1.29
N VAL A 449 5.46 9.28 0.49
CA VAL A 449 6.21 8.08 0.92
C VAL A 449 7.67 8.42 1.26
N ILE A 450 8.21 7.85 2.34
CA ILE A 450 9.58 8.11 2.83
C ILE A 450 10.63 7.72 1.78
N ASP A 451 10.54 6.49 1.26
CA ASP A 451 11.49 5.92 0.28
C ASP A 451 11.42 6.53 -1.13
N ALA A 452 10.38 7.32 -1.43
CA ALA A 452 10.24 7.91 -2.76
C ALA A 452 11.22 9.09 -2.92
N GLN A 453 12.11 9.03 -3.91
CA GLN A 453 12.92 10.21 -4.24
C GLN A 453 12.01 11.31 -4.81
N ARG A 454 12.25 12.57 -4.41
CA ARG A 454 11.49 13.75 -4.90
C ARG A 454 11.57 13.95 -6.44
N THR A 455 12.45 13.21 -7.11
CA THR A 455 12.61 13.15 -8.57
C THR A 455 11.57 12.28 -9.29
N SER A 456 10.78 11.47 -8.58
CA SER A 456 9.81 10.55 -9.18
C SER A 456 8.69 11.22 -9.98
N MET A 457 8.46 12.53 -9.80
CA MET A 457 7.60 13.31 -10.67
C MET A 457 8.13 14.73 -10.82
N TYR A 458 8.12 15.24 -12.05
CA TYR A 458 8.95 16.38 -12.42
C TYR A 458 8.24 17.74 -12.25
N PRO A 459 8.93 18.78 -11.74
CA PRO A 459 8.37 20.13 -11.61
C PRO A 459 7.79 20.73 -12.89
N TRP A 460 8.29 20.33 -14.07
CA TRP A 460 7.82 20.84 -15.36
C TRP A 460 6.34 20.52 -15.65
N ILE A 461 5.76 19.49 -15.03
CA ILE A 461 4.34 19.12 -15.23
C ILE A 461 3.42 20.24 -14.75
N PHE A 462 3.73 20.81 -13.59
CA PHE A 462 2.96 21.92 -13.01
C PHE A 462 3.15 23.20 -13.82
N GLU A 463 4.33 23.42 -14.39
CA GLU A 463 4.62 24.56 -15.27
C GLU A 463 3.89 24.44 -16.62
N LEU A 464 3.83 23.24 -17.20
CA LEU A 464 2.99 22.97 -18.37
C LEU A 464 1.50 23.13 -18.04
N ALA A 465 1.03 22.68 -16.87
CA ALA A 465 -0.35 22.88 -16.46
C ALA A 465 -0.67 24.38 -16.28
N ARG A 466 0.26 25.13 -15.69
CA ARG A 466 0.17 26.59 -15.49
C ARG A 466 0.12 27.38 -16.79
N THR A 467 0.79 26.88 -17.83
CA THR A 467 0.80 27.49 -19.17
C THR A 467 -0.29 26.94 -20.10
N GLY A 468 -1.13 26.00 -19.64
CA GLY A 468 -2.17 25.35 -20.44
C GLY A 468 -1.66 24.35 -21.48
N ASN A 469 -0.38 24.01 -21.43
CA ASN A 469 0.33 23.15 -22.39
C ASN A 469 0.46 21.70 -21.94
N LEU A 470 -0.01 21.34 -20.73
CA LEU A 470 0.03 19.95 -20.27
C LEU A 470 -0.96 19.11 -21.08
N THR A 471 -0.54 17.91 -21.46
CA THR A 471 -1.38 16.94 -22.18
C THR A 471 -1.34 15.57 -21.50
N VAL A 472 -2.15 14.63 -21.98
CA VAL A 472 -2.16 13.24 -21.52
C VAL A 472 -0.79 12.59 -21.73
N GLU A 473 -0.18 12.81 -22.88
CA GLU A 473 1.13 12.28 -23.23
C GLU A 473 2.17 12.72 -22.20
N HIS A 474 2.16 13.99 -21.80
CA HIS A 474 3.05 14.53 -20.76
C HIS A 474 2.90 13.83 -19.40
N LEU A 475 1.68 13.49 -18.99
CA LEU A 475 1.48 12.71 -17.77
C LEU A 475 1.98 11.27 -17.91
N VAL A 476 1.72 10.63 -19.07
CA VAL A 476 2.27 9.31 -19.39
C VAL A 476 3.81 9.34 -19.37
N TRP A 477 4.43 10.41 -19.91
CA TRP A 477 5.87 10.71 -19.85
C TRP A 477 6.44 10.85 -18.44
N SER A 478 5.63 11.41 -17.52
CA SER A 478 6.05 11.69 -16.16
C SER A 478 6.09 10.49 -15.23
N ALA A 479 5.40 9.40 -15.57
CA ALA A 479 5.45 8.16 -14.82
C ALA A 479 6.88 7.61 -14.90
N ASP A 480 7.73 7.93 -13.91
CA ASP A 480 9.05 7.31 -13.82
C ASP A 480 8.96 5.95 -13.15
N ILE A 481 9.60 5.02 -13.83
CA ILE A 481 9.30 3.61 -13.80
C ILE A 481 10.45 2.80 -13.18
N TRP A 482 11.66 3.39 -13.09
CA TRP A 482 12.89 2.66 -12.72
C TRP A 482 13.84 3.41 -11.80
N HIS A 483 13.31 3.97 -10.70
CA HIS A 483 14.14 4.36 -9.55
C HIS A 483 14.38 3.20 -8.55
N THR A 484 14.19 1.95 -8.99
CA THR A 484 14.62 0.76 -8.24
C THR A 484 16.06 0.44 -8.64
N SER A 485 16.98 0.40 -7.67
CA SER A 485 18.37 -0.02 -7.90
C SER A 485 18.48 -1.46 -8.41
N ARG A 486 17.45 -2.27 -8.15
CA ARG A 486 17.30 -3.68 -8.50
C ARG A 486 16.97 -3.90 -9.99
N GLY A 487 16.52 -2.85 -10.69
CA GLY A 487 15.93 -2.97 -12.01
C GLY A 487 14.64 -3.80 -12.01
N GLY A 488 14.27 -4.34 -13.17
CA GLY A 488 13.07 -5.15 -13.30
C GLY A 488 13.02 -5.98 -14.57
N LYS A 489 11.98 -6.81 -14.61
CA LYS A 489 11.80 -7.89 -15.57
C LYS A 489 10.39 -7.81 -16.13
N HIS A 490 10.25 -7.73 -17.45
CA HIS A 490 8.94 -7.90 -18.08
C HIS A 490 8.56 -9.38 -18.04
N ILE A 491 7.27 -9.68 -17.87
CA ILE A 491 6.77 -11.05 -17.81
C ILE A 491 7.12 -11.89 -19.05
N SER A 492 7.34 -11.25 -20.22
CA SER A 492 7.79 -11.95 -21.43
C SER A 492 9.22 -12.52 -21.35
N GLN A 493 10.01 -12.07 -20.36
CA GLN A 493 11.37 -12.55 -20.06
C GLN A 493 11.39 -13.66 -19.01
N VAL A 494 10.21 -14.04 -18.48
CA VAL A 494 10.03 -15.08 -17.48
C VAL A 494 9.65 -16.39 -18.19
N ALA A 495 10.15 -17.54 -17.73
CA ALA A 495 9.80 -18.83 -18.30
C ALA A 495 8.29 -19.10 -18.25
N ALA A 496 7.77 -19.87 -19.22
CA ALA A 496 6.34 -20.06 -19.42
C ALA A 496 5.59 -20.54 -18.17
N GLN A 497 6.16 -21.48 -17.41
CA GLN A 497 5.55 -22.02 -16.19
C GLN A 497 5.45 -20.96 -15.07
N VAL A 498 6.46 -20.11 -14.92
CA VAL A 498 6.43 -19.02 -13.92
C VAL A 498 5.51 -17.89 -14.41
N ARG A 499 5.40 -17.65 -15.71
CA ARG A 499 4.42 -16.73 -16.33
C ARG A 499 2.98 -17.16 -16.08
N GLU A 500 2.67 -18.44 -16.22
CA GLU A 500 1.35 -19.01 -15.91
C GLU A 500 0.99 -18.79 -14.44
N LEU A 501 1.92 -19.08 -13.54
CA LEU A 501 1.78 -18.79 -12.11
C LEU A 501 1.58 -17.29 -11.81
N ILE A 502 2.27 -16.41 -12.52
CA ILE A 502 2.09 -14.95 -12.41
C ILE A 502 0.68 -14.54 -12.87
N ALA A 503 0.19 -15.07 -13.99
CA ALA A 503 -1.16 -14.80 -14.48
C ALA A 503 -2.24 -15.29 -13.51
N MET A 504 -2.07 -16.49 -12.93
CA MET A 504 -2.93 -17.01 -11.85
C MET A 504 -2.86 -16.20 -10.55
N SER A 505 -1.82 -15.39 -10.37
CA SER A 505 -1.66 -14.54 -9.18
C SER A 505 -2.25 -13.13 -9.35
N VAL A 506 -2.76 -12.77 -10.54
CA VAL A 506 -3.49 -11.51 -10.70
C VAL A 506 -4.85 -11.66 -10.00
N PRO A 507 -5.25 -10.74 -9.10
CA PRO A 507 -6.53 -10.83 -8.38
C PRO A 507 -7.70 -10.99 -9.35
N TRP A 508 -8.68 -11.83 -9.00
CA TRP A 508 -9.89 -12.04 -9.83
C TRP A 508 -10.60 -10.69 -10.05
N ALA A 509 -10.59 -9.84 -9.02
CA ALA A 509 -11.17 -8.51 -9.04
C ALA A 509 -10.62 -7.66 -10.20
N VAL A 510 -9.33 -7.81 -10.55
CA VAL A 510 -8.71 -7.12 -11.68
C VAL A 510 -8.95 -7.87 -12.98
N ARG A 511 -8.76 -9.21 -13.02
CA ARG A 511 -8.94 -10.03 -14.23
C ARG A 511 -10.34 -9.91 -14.84
N TYR A 512 -11.38 -9.88 -14.01
CA TYR A 512 -12.78 -9.81 -14.45
C TYR A 512 -13.35 -8.38 -14.51
N ASN A 513 -12.60 -7.36 -14.05
CA ASN A 513 -12.98 -5.95 -14.15
C ASN A 513 -11.86 -5.08 -14.75
N ALA A 514 -11.09 -5.59 -15.71
CA ALA A 514 -9.95 -4.89 -16.29
C ALA A 514 -10.25 -3.45 -16.78
N PRO A 515 -11.41 -3.12 -17.39
CA PRO A 515 -11.75 -1.74 -17.74
C PRO A 515 -11.82 -0.77 -16.55
N ARG A 516 -12.18 -1.26 -15.35
CA ARG A 516 -12.18 -0.47 -14.10
C ARG A 516 -10.78 -0.18 -13.58
N TYR A 517 -9.81 -1.06 -13.88
CA TYR A 517 -8.43 -0.96 -13.41
C TYR A 517 -7.43 -0.91 -14.57
N PRO A 518 -7.58 0.06 -15.48
CA PRO A 518 -6.93 0.09 -16.79
C PRO A 518 -5.40 0.20 -16.69
N PHE A 519 -4.89 0.87 -15.66
CA PHE A 519 -3.46 1.03 -15.42
C PHE A 519 -2.78 -0.28 -14.94
N LEU A 520 -3.55 -1.28 -14.50
CA LEU A 520 -3.04 -2.55 -13.97
C LEU A 520 -2.97 -3.67 -15.01
N LEU A 521 -3.96 -3.76 -15.91
CA LEU A 521 -4.00 -4.71 -17.03
C LEU A 521 -4.23 -3.97 -18.36
N PRO A 522 -3.30 -3.11 -18.80
CA PRO A 522 -3.56 -2.25 -19.94
C PRO A 522 -3.68 -3.00 -21.28
N HIS A 523 -3.13 -4.21 -21.42
CA HIS A 523 -3.37 -5.06 -22.60
C HIS A 523 -4.79 -5.63 -22.68
N ALA A 524 -5.51 -5.72 -21.55
CA ALA A 524 -6.84 -6.32 -21.48
C ALA A 524 -7.97 -5.34 -21.85
N VAL A 525 -7.63 -4.07 -22.15
CA VAL A 525 -8.58 -3.01 -22.50
C VAL A 525 -8.33 -2.55 -23.94
N THR A 526 -9.27 -2.82 -24.84
CA THR A 526 -9.11 -2.49 -26.27
C THR A 526 -8.89 -0.99 -26.50
N GLY A 527 -8.05 -0.65 -27.48
CA GLY A 527 -7.63 0.73 -27.73
C GLY A 527 -6.60 1.30 -26.75
N THR A 528 -6.45 0.68 -25.57
CA THR A 528 -5.38 1.01 -24.63
C THR A 528 -4.08 0.43 -25.17
N LYS A 529 -3.16 1.29 -25.60
CA LYS A 529 -1.77 0.87 -25.79
C LYS A 529 -1.23 0.58 -24.40
N SER A 530 -1.05 -0.71 -24.03
CA SER A 530 -0.11 -1.01 -22.93
C SER A 530 1.16 -0.29 -23.27
N ALA A 531 1.54 0.60 -22.36
CA ALA A 531 2.54 1.61 -22.65
C ALA A 531 3.79 0.91 -23.25
N ARG A 532 4.19 -0.26 -22.74
CA ARG A 532 5.47 -0.87 -23.11
C ARG A 532 5.45 -1.86 -24.28
N CYS A 533 4.31 -2.09 -24.92
CA CYS A 533 4.16 -3.12 -25.94
C CYS A 533 4.27 -2.56 -27.38
N ILE A 534 5.46 -2.70 -28.00
CA ILE A 534 5.52 -2.73 -29.47
C ILE A 534 5.11 -4.13 -29.94
N LEU A 535 4.01 -4.20 -30.68
CA LEU A 535 3.68 -5.36 -31.50
C LEU A 535 4.18 -5.13 -32.93
N GLY A 536 5.32 -5.75 -33.27
CA GLY A 536 5.74 -5.97 -34.66
C GLY A 536 6.68 -4.93 -35.31
N ALA A 537 7.49 -5.46 -36.23
CA ALA A 537 8.40 -4.79 -37.19
C ALA A 537 9.55 -3.93 -36.64
N ASP A 538 10.62 -3.89 -37.42
CA ASP A 538 11.94 -3.36 -37.05
C ASP A 538 11.93 -1.93 -36.53
N VAL A 539 12.43 -1.74 -35.30
CA VAL A 539 12.62 -0.42 -34.72
C VAL A 539 13.79 0.26 -35.45
N PRO A 540 13.58 1.38 -36.16
CA PRO A 540 14.64 2.05 -36.87
C PRO A 540 15.71 2.59 -35.91
N ASN A 541 16.92 2.70 -36.44
CA ASN A 541 18.18 3.08 -35.77
C ASN A 541 18.02 3.93 -34.48
N SER A 542 18.61 3.45 -33.38
CA SER A 542 18.38 3.90 -31.98
C SER A 542 18.72 5.35 -31.65
N GLN A 543 19.20 6.15 -32.60
CA GLN A 543 19.50 7.57 -32.42
C GLN A 543 18.26 8.46 -32.51
N ARG A 544 17.22 8.06 -33.28
CA ARG A 544 16.02 8.89 -33.48
C ARG A 544 14.96 8.73 -32.39
N TYR A 545 14.94 7.62 -31.65
CA TYR A 545 13.86 7.30 -30.70
C TYR A 545 14.35 7.26 -29.26
N VAL A 546 13.59 7.85 -28.33
CA VAL A 546 13.80 7.72 -26.88
C VAL A 546 12.83 6.67 -26.35
N TRP A 547 13.35 5.79 -25.49
CA TRP A 547 12.61 4.68 -24.93
C TRP A 547 11.84 5.09 -23.68
N HIS A 548 10.53 4.88 -23.72
CA HIS A 548 9.60 5.38 -22.72
C HIS A 548 8.80 4.28 -22.02
N SER A 549 7.97 4.62 -21.01
CA SER A 549 6.91 3.73 -20.54
C SER A 549 6.03 3.32 -21.72
N GLY A 550 5.75 4.26 -22.64
CA GLY A 550 4.96 4.21 -23.89
C GLY A 550 5.61 3.63 -25.16
N GLY A 551 6.73 2.91 -25.06
CA GLY A 551 7.44 2.34 -26.22
C GLY A 551 8.51 3.28 -26.81
N PRO A 552 8.92 3.13 -28.09
CA PRO A 552 9.80 4.07 -28.75
C PRO A 552 8.98 5.29 -29.16
N VAL A 553 9.33 6.43 -28.58
CA VAL A 553 8.74 7.70 -29.01
C VAL A 553 9.80 8.46 -29.79
N ASP A 554 9.42 9.08 -30.89
CA ASP A 554 10.36 9.87 -31.70
C ASP A 554 10.93 10.96 -30.79
N SER A 555 12.25 11.12 -30.75
CA SER A 555 12.90 12.20 -30.01
C SER A 555 12.45 13.58 -30.50
N ALA A 556 11.99 13.68 -31.75
CA ALA A 556 11.36 14.87 -32.31
C ALA A 556 9.89 15.07 -31.87
N SER A 557 9.23 14.04 -31.32
CA SER A 557 7.92 14.16 -30.63
C SER A 557 8.04 14.29 -29.12
N PHE A 558 9.27 14.30 -28.60
CA PHE A 558 9.53 14.87 -27.28
C PHE A 558 9.31 16.39 -27.40
N PRO A 559 8.48 17.02 -26.56
CA PRO A 559 8.24 18.46 -26.62
C PRO A 559 9.55 19.22 -26.75
N ALA A 560 9.69 20.03 -27.80
CA ALA A 560 10.90 20.83 -28.01
C ALA A 560 11.10 21.82 -26.87
N GLU A 561 10.01 22.21 -26.22
CA GLU A 561 9.89 23.04 -25.03
C GLU A 561 10.64 22.43 -23.83
N LEU A 562 10.62 21.09 -23.66
CA LEU A 562 11.40 20.40 -22.61
C LEU A 562 12.92 20.43 -22.87
N TRP A 563 13.34 20.72 -24.10
CA TRP A 563 14.75 20.91 -24.49
C TRP A 563 15.15 22.39 -24.60
N ALA A 564 14.20 23.27 -24.91
CA ALA A 564 14.41 24.67 -25.24
C ALA A 564 14.15 25.62 -24.07
N ASP A 565 13.25 25.28 -23.13
CA ASP A 565 13.00 26.13 -21.96
C ASP A 565 14.22 26.09 -21.03
N THR A 566 14.88 27.25 -21.00
CA THR A 566 16.24 27.43 -20.52
C THR A 566 16.28 27.90 -19.06
N SER A 567 15.19 27.71 -18.31
CA SER A 567 15.25 27.67 -16.83
C SER A 567 16.23 26.58 -16.33
N LEU A 568 16.42 25.49 -17.09
CA LEU A 568 17.48 24.49 -16.88
C LEU A 568 18.92 25.00 -17.10
N ALA A 569 19.12 26.18 -17.70
CA ALA A 569 20.43 26.83 -17.74
C ALA A 569 20.80 27.54 -16.42
N HIS A 570 19.81 27.82 -15.56
CA HIS A 570 19.98 28.40 -14.23
C HIS A 570 19.85 27.36 -13.11
N ALA A 571 19.36 26.16 -13.43
CA ALA A 571 19.41 25.04 -12.50
C ALA A 571 20.89 24.71 -12.17
N PRO A 572 21.24 24.39 -10.91
CA PRO A 572 22.63 24.16 -10.52
C PRO A 572 23.30 23.11 -11.40
N VAL A 573 24.58 23.29 -11.76
CA VAL A 573 25.31 22.44 -12.73
C VAL A 573 25.17 20.92 -12.47
N GLY A 574 24.95 20.51 -11.21
CA GLY A 574 24.63 19.13 -10.85
C GLY A 574 23.33 18.57 -11.45
N SER A 575 22.25 19.34 -11.58
CA SER A 575 20.97 18.84 -12.09
C SER A 575 20.98 18.60 -13.60
N ARG A 576 21.70 19.42 -14.37
CA ARG A 576 21.88 19.20 -15.82
C ARG A 576 22.68 17.93 -16.10
N ARG A 577 23.78 17.73 -15.36
CA ARG A 577 24.55 16.48 -15.40
C ARG A 577 23.72 15.27 -14.97
N ALA A 578 22.88 15.41 -13.95
CA ALA A 578 21.98 14.34 -13.51
C ALA A 578 20.93 14.00 -14.58
N LEU A 579 20.35 15.00 -15.26
CA LEU A 579 19.42 14.81 -16.37
C LEU A 579 20.11 14.14 -17.58
N ASP A 580 21.30 14.57 -17.96
CA ASP A 580 22.06 13.96 -19.06
C ASP A 580 22.47 12.52 -18.73
N GLN A 581 22.90 12.24 -17.50
CA GLN A 581 23.19 10.88 -17.03
C GLN A 581 21.92 10.01 -17.00
N TYR A 582 20.79 10.56 -16.57
CA TYR A 582 19.49 9.90 -16.55
C TYR A 582 18.99 9.57 -17.96
N MET A 583 19.04 10.53 -18.89
CA MET A 583 18.66 10.33 -20.28
C MET A 583 19.60 9.37 -21.00
N THR A 584 20.90 9.39 -20.68
CA THR A 584 21.87 8.39 -21.17
C THR A 584 21.56 6.99 -20.62
N ALA A 585 21.26 6.87 -19.32
CA ALA A 585 20.86 5.61 -18.69
C ALA A 585 19.50 5.08 -19.17
N ARG A 586 18.57 5.95 -19.60
CA ARG A 586 17.33 5.54 -20.30
C ARG A 586 17.63 5.06 -21.72
N LYS A 587 18.47 5.78 -22.49
CA LYS A 587 18.85 5.38 -23.86
C LYS A 587 19.55 4.02 -23.94
N THR A 588 20.33 3.63 -22.91
CA THR A 588 20.97 2.31 -22.85
C THR A 588 20.04 1.17 -22.38
N ARG A 589 18.83 1.47 -21.90
CA ARG A 589 17.80 0.50 -21.46
C ARG A 589 16.73 0.24 -22.54
N ALA A 590 17.16 0.21 -23.81
CA ALA A 590 16.35 -0.05 -25.00
C ALA A 590 15.69 -1.46 -24.98
N PRO A 591 14.73 -1.78 -25.88
CA PRO A 591 13.52 -2.52 -25.54
C PRO A 591 13.70 -4.04 -25.43
N PHE A 592 12.73 -4.64 -24.74
CA PHE A 592 12.42 -6.06 -24.87
C PHE A 592 11.35 -6.25 -25.95
N ARG A 593 11.54 -7.22 -26.86
CA ARG A 593 10.45 -7.72 -27.69
C ARG A 593 9.48 -8.49 -26.79
N CYS A 594 8.19 -8.15 -26.82
CA CYS A 594 7.17 -8.89 -26.10
C CYS A 594 6.91 -10.23 -26.80
N ALA A 595 7.28 -11.32 -26.15
CA ALA A 595 7.06 -12.68 -26.63
C ALA A 595 5.64 -13.15 -26.28
N GLY A 596 4.70 -12.90 -27.20
CA GLY A 596 3.28 -13.21 -27.06
C GLY A 596 2.53 -12.26 -26.13
N GLU A 597 1.21 -12.23 -26.26
CA GLU A 597 0.32 -11.58 -25.30
C GLU A 597 0.39 -12.31 -23.95
N LEU A 598 0.10 -11.58 -22.87
CA LEU A 598 -0.18 -12.19 -21.58
C LEU A 598 -1.56 -12.87 -21.73
N SER A 599 -1.57 -14.18 -21.99
CA SER A 599 -2.82 -14.93 -22.16
C SER A 599 -3.52 -15.11 -20.82
N VAL A 600 -4.15 -14.05 -20.32
CA VAL A 600 -5.14 -14.08 -19.22
C VAL A 600 -6.50 -14.56 -19.76
N SER A 601 -6.48 -15.41 -20.79
CA SER A 601 -7.64 -16.01 -21.44
C SER A 601 -8.43 -16.84 -20.43
N ARG A 602 -9.74 -16.64 -20.43
CA ARG A 602 -10.73 -17.23 -19.50
C ARG A 602 -10.71 -18.76 -19.44
#